data_AF-A0A7V9AN43-F1
#
_entry.id   AF-A0A7V9AN43-F1
#
_cell.length_a   1.000
_cell.length_b   1.000
_cell.length_c   1.000
_cell.angle_alpha   90.00
_cell.angle_beta   90.00
_cell.angle_gamma   90.00
#
_symmetry.space_group_name_H-M   'P 1'
#
loop_
_entity.id
_entity.type
_entity.pdbx_description
1 polymer ?
#
loop_
_entity_poly.entity_id
_entity_poly.type
_entity_poly.pdbx_seq_one_letter_code
_entity_poly.pdbx_strand_id
1 'polypeptide(L)' 'MDISFYLKRPDADTPTTLFARISYDGFKLKHYIPEKINPKFWNSNTQRAKETEKFKGYPEFNKHVND' A
#
# COMPACT_ATOMS: atom_id res chain seq x y z
N MET A 1 -5.56 -16.00 -7.26
CA MET A 1 -5.87 -14.59 -7.01
C MET A 1 -4.62 -13.96 -6.42
N ASP A 2 -4.09 -12.94 -7.07
CA ASP A 2 -2.88 -12.23 -6.65
C ASP A 2 -3.26 -10.81 -6.26
N ILE A 3 -2.86 -10.37 -5.07
CA ILE A 3 -3.12 -9.02 -4.57
C ILE A 3 -1.78 -8.34 -4.36
N SER A 4 -1.54 -7.26 -5.09
CA SER A 4 -0.32 -6.49 -5.00
C SER A 4 -0.62 -5.03 -4.68
N PHE A 5 0.07 -4.44 -3.71
CA PHE A 5 -0.15 -3.05 -3.29
C PHE A 5 0.88 -2.09 -3.87
N TYR A 6 0.40 -0.95 -4.37
CA TYR A 6 1.24 0.07 -5.01
C TYR A 6 0.84 1.47 -4.59
N LEU A 7 1.83 2.37 -4.60
CA LEU A 7 1.60 3.79 -4.42
C LEU A 7 1.12 4.42 -5.73
N LYS A 8 0.11 5.29 -5.66
CA LYS A 8 -0.32 6.07 -6.82
C LYS A 8 0.78 7.02 -7.33
N ARG A 9 1.59 7.56 -6.42
CA ARG A 9 2.74 8.42 -6.73
C ARG A 9 3.93 8.01 -5.86
N PRO A 10 4.79 7.07 -6.30
CA PRO A 10 5.91 6.59 -5.51
C PRO A 10 6.99 7.65 -5.27
N ASP A 11 7.12 8.62 -6.18
CA ASP A 11 8.15 9.67 -6.11
C ASP A 11 7.66 10.97 -5.46
N ALA A 12 6.49 10.95 -4.81
CA ALA A 12 5.94 12.13 -4.15
C ALA A 12 6.54 12.34 -2.75
N ASP A 13 6.93 13.57 -2.43
CA ASP A 13 7.35 13.93 -1.06
C ASP A 13 6.17 14.00 -0.07
N THR A 14 4.95 14.06 -0.59
CA THR A 14 3.70 14.17 0.17
C THR A 14 3.00 12.82 0.33
N PRO A 15 2.16 12.64 1.37
CA PRO A 15 1.32 11.45 1.50
C PRO A 15 0.51 11.14 0.23
N THR A 16 0.67 9.94 -0.30
CA THR A 16 -0.03 9.45 -1.50
C THR A 16 -0.99 8.34 -1.14
N THR A 17 -2.06 8.25 -1.91
CA THR A 17 -3.02 7.14 -1.87
C THR A 17 -2.37 5.84 -2.35
N LEU A 18 -2.75 4.73 -1.72
CA LEU A 18 -2.44 3.39 -2.21
C LEU A 18 -3.55 2.83 -3.09
N PHE A 19 -3.19 1.91 -3.96
CA PHE A 19 -4.14 1.05 -4.61
C PHE A 19 -3.71 -0.41 -4.54
N ALA A 20 -4.68 -1.28 -4.30
CA ALA A 20 -4.53 -2.72 -4.45
C ALA A 20 -4.77 -3.07 -5.92
N ARG A 21 -3.86 -3.85 -6.49
CA ARG A 21 -3.98 -4.47 -7.80
C ARG A 21 -4.35 -5.93 -7.56
N ILE A 22 -5.60 -6.27 -7.84
CA ILE A 22 -6.13 -7.61 -7.66
C ILE A 22 -6.18 -8.27 -9.04
N SER A 23 -5.45 -9.36 -9.23
CA SER A 23 -5.44 -10.15 -10.45
C SER A 23 -6.08 -11.51 -10.20
N TYR A 24 -7.17 -11.82 -10.91
CA TYR A 24 -7.88 -13.09 -10.79
C TYR A 24 -8.44 -13.49 -12.16
N ASP A 25 -8.29 -14.77 -12.52
CA ASP A 25 -8.89 -15.37 -13.73
C ASP A 25 -8.75 -14.54 -15.02
N GLY A 26 -7.55 -13.96 -15.24
CA GLY A 26 -7.27 -13.08 -16.40
C GLY A 26 -7.75 -11.63 -16.24
N PHE A 27 -8.58 -11.33 -15.25
CA PHE A 27 -9.03 -9.98 -14.91
C PHE A 27 -8.03 -9.28 -13.99
N LYS A 28 -7.95 -7.96 -14.14
CA LYS A 28 -7.11 -7.06 -13.32
C LYS A 28 -7.95 -5.92 -12.81
N LEU A 29 -8.16 -5.87 -11.50
CA LEU A 29 -8.87 -4.80 -10.81
C LEU A 29 -7.87 -3.88 -10.11
N LYS A 30 -8.16 -2.58 -10.12
CA LYS A 30 -7.46 -1.60 -9.28
C LYS A 30 -8.46 -1.06 -8.26
N HIS A 31 -8.18 -1.27 -6.98
CA HIS A 31 -8.99 -0.76 -5.88
C HIS A 31 -8.21 0.31 -5.12
N TYR A 32 -8.74 1.52 -5.05
CA TYR A 32 -8.09 2.62 -4.34
C TYR A 32 -8.51 2.61 -2.87
N ILE A 33 -7.53 2.62 -1.98
CA ILE A 33 -7.75 2.62 -0.54
C ILE A 33 -7.85 4.09 -0.10
N PRO A 34 -8.78 4.49 0.78
CA PRO A 34 -8.90 5.88 1.24
C PRO A 34 -7.67 6.36 2.02
N GLU A 35 -6.89 5.42 2.54
CA GLU A 35 -5.71 5.69 3.34
C GLU A 35 -4.54 6.19 2.49
N LYS A 36 -3.71 7.03 3.11
CA LYS A 36 -2.54 7.63 2.47
C LYS A 36 -1.31 7.37 3.31
N ILE A 37 -0.22 7.02 2.63
CA ILE A 37 1.09 6.86 3.26
C ILE A 37 2.10 7.77 2.56
N ASN A 38 3.08 8.29 3.31
CA ASN A 38 4.22 8.93 2.67
C ASN A 38 5.09 7.85 2.01
N PRO A 39 5.47 7.97 0.72
CA PRO A 39 6.29 6.98 0.04
C PRO A 39 7.57 6.59 0.77
N LYS A 40 8.17 7.50 1.56
CA LYS A 40 9.35 7.21 2.38
C LYS A 40 9.12 6.07 3.39
N PHE A 41 7.88 5.90 3.83
CA PHE A 41 7.46 4.88 4.78
C PHE A 41 6.84 3.66 4.09
N TRP A 42 6.82 3.58 2.76
CA TRP A 42 6.35 2.40 2.05
C TRP A 42 7.52 1.51 1.67
N ASN A 43 7.36 0.19 1.81
CA ASN A 43 8.30 -0.79 1.32
C ASN A 43 7.71 -1.46 0.06
N SER A 44 8.22 -1.06 -1.10
CA SER A 44 7.79 -1.59 -2.40
C SER A 44 8.11 -3.07 -2.58
N ASN A 45 9.15 -3.58 -1.91
CA ASN A 45 9.57 -4.98 -2.02
C ASN A 45 8.64 -5.90 -1.24
N THR A 46 8.24 -5.50 -0.05
CA THR A 46 7.33 -6.26 0.80
C THR A 46 5.87 -5.84 0.66
N GLN A 47 5.60 -4.80 -0.15
CA GLN A 47 4.29 -4.19 -0.35
C GLN A 47 3.58 -3.85 0.97
N ARG A 48 4.33 -3.31 1.93
CA ARG A 48 3.87 -3.01 3.30
C ARG A 48 4.37 -1.66 3.78
N ALA A 49 3.68 -1.08 4.75
CA ALA A 49 4.18 0.07 5.49
C ALA A 49 5.41 -0.35 6.30
N LYS A 50 6.47 0.47 6.25
CA LYS A 50 7.69 0.30 7.04
C LYS A 50 7.35 0.45 8.52
N GLU A 51 7.80 -0.52 9.30
CA GLU A 51 7.67 -0.57 10.76
C GLU A 51 8.66 0.43 11.39
N THR A 52 8.35 1.72 11.27
CA THR A 52 9.18 2.80 11.83
C THR A 52 8.46 3.45 13.00
N GLU A 53 9.19 3.83 14.05
CA GLU A 53 8.65 4.53 15.22
C GLU A 53 7.91 5.83 14.87
N LYS A 54 8.24 6.43 13.71
CA LYS A 54 7.60 7.64 13.18
C LYS A 54 6.21 7.39 12.59
N PHE A 55 5.87 6.15 12.25
CA PHE A 55 4.55 5.79 11.71
C PHE A 55 3.87 4.76 12.62
N LYS A 56 3.51 5.15 13.84
CA LYS A 56 2.93 4.25 14.86
C LYS A 56 1.68 3.46 14.42
N GLY A 57 0.97 3.91 13.39
CA GLY A 57 -0.17 3.20 12.78
C GLY A 57 0.20 2.11 11.77
N TYR A 58 1.49 1.81 11.57
CA TYR A 58 1.94 0.74 10.68
C TYR A 58 1.34 -0.65 10.95
N PRO A 59 1.08 -1.09 12.21
CA PRO A 59 0.58 -2.44 12.45
C PRO A 59 -0.88 -2.58 12.00
N GLU A 60 -1.71 -1.58 12.28
CA GLU A 60 -3.12 -1.53 11.85
C GLU A 60 -3.21 -1.43 10.33
N PHE A 61 -2.39 -0.56 9.73
CA PHE A 61 -2.30 -0.42 8.28
C PHE A 61 -1.90 -1.73 7.59
N ASN A 62 -0.85 -2.39 8.09
CA ASN A 62 -0.41 -3.67 7.54
C ASN A 62 -1.42 -4.80 7.78
N LYS A 63 -2.23 -4.72 8.84
CA LYS A 63 -3.31 -5.67 9.09
C LYS A 63 -4.43 -5.53 8.04
N HIS A 64 -4.82 -4.30 7.70
CA HIS A 64 -5.80 -4.04 6.64
C HIS A 64 -5.32 -4.43 5.24
N VAL A 65 -4.01 -4.45 5.02
CA VAL A 65 -3.37 -4.77 3.73
C VAL A 65 -3.09 -6.28 3.58
N ASN A 66 -3.23 -7.09 4.65
CA ASN A 66 -2.89 -8.53 4.64
C ASN A 66 -4.09 -9.50 4.60
N ASP A 67 -5.33 -9.02 4.69
CA ASP A 67 -6.55 -9.84 4.55
C ASP A 67 -7.07 -9.81 3.09
#